data_AF-A0A086LWK9-F1
#
_entry.id   AF-A0A086LWK9-F1
#
_cell.length_a   1.000
_cell.length_b   1.000
_cell.length_c   1.000
_cell.angle_alpha   90.00
_cell.angle_beta   90.00
_cell.angle_gamma   90.00
#
_symmetry.space_group_name_H-M   'P 1'
#
loop_
_entity.id
_entity.type
_entity.pdbx_description
1 polymer ?
#
loop_
_entity_poly.entity_id
_entity_poly.type
_entity_poly.pdbx_seq_one_letter_code
_entity_poly.pdbx_strand_id
1 'polypeptide(L)'
;MGSAREPGDSGAALPVPAFPIAYHDDQHLFPSLLPEIEARLPLESVCIRCPLSPSVPLQCSGLRLEFLPHNGPRGDGLLQAAAGSASSSTSSLSAPSVAMKAALASIAGVAAHVPIGGGTTAVAGTTVLSGASAGTGTSGDGASRPANEAHADRPFVYLQILHLEGMEDYKTHHRRMLKAWVDGLTEQHEEWLVLYVTPFTESDSQNKSFKKLLDKLRSDLNTQGSRSKERFLRLPTDATGKFTNCSAFQDLWNIFMIRLKETLVAAIETRYIQLEDDIQRHSQMQEPRFCPLFVAKENLALLHERCNRLEDALAVYDTMDLGSTSRHSSAVDIKQCHSLFISFGFETPEDEVPVFFDPVRLRLLQARVRNDTISYVQFRQYLFAKQADLLVRLRRAEEMSARGVEMTSSLHKEIVAEGFAVAGHVWAFLACVNLAHFIVTK
;
A
#
# COMPACT_ATOMS: atom_id res chain seq x y z
N MET A 1 33.97 20.22 24.82
CA MET A 1 32.94 20.39 23.77
C MET A 1 33.04 19.19 22.85
N GLY A 2 32.34 18.11 23.18
CA GLY A 2 32.31 16.89 22.38
C GLY A 2 31.19 16.99 21.37
N SER A 3 31.54 17.03 20.08
CA SER A 3 30.58 16.90 18.99
C SER A 3 30.08 15.46 18.98
N ALA A 4 28.78 15.28 19.25
CA ALA A 4 28.11 14.00 19.09
C ALA A 4 28.23 13.57 17.63
N ARG A 5 28.78 12.37 17.44
CA ARG A 5 28.92 11.69 16.16
C ARG A 5 27.56 11.06 15.89
N GLU A 6 26.85 11.52 14.86
CA GLU A 6 25.63 10.83 14.40
C GLU A 6 26.00 9.39 14.01
N PRO A 7 25.15 8.39 14.35
CA PRO A 7 25.42 7.02 13.96
C PRO A 7 25.32 6.92 12.44
N GLY A 8 26.39 6.41 11.82
CA GLY A 8 26.44 6.21 10.38
C GLY A 8 25.28 5.32 9.93
N ASP A 9 24.55 5.81 8.92
CA ASP A 9 23.56 5.07 8.16
C ASP A 9 24.31 3.99 7.35
N SER A 10 24.60 2.88 8.00
CA SER A 10 25.31 1.75 7.43
C SER A 10 24.39 1.05 6.44
N GLY A 11 24.47 1.40 5.15
CA GLY A 11 24.29 0.53 3.97
C GLY A 11 23.07 -0.41 3.92
N ALA A 12 22.14 -0.38 4.85
CA ALA A 12 21.11 -1.40 4.99
C ALA A 12 20.09 -1.23 3.86
N ALA A 13 19.65 -2.34 3.27
CA ALA A 13 18.49 -2.32 2.39
C ALA A 13 17.31 -1.66 3.14
N LEU A 14 16.48 -0.87 2.44
CA LEU A 14 15.34 -0.23 3.09
C LEU A 14 14.49 -1.32 3.76
N PRO A 15 14.14 -1.15 5.05
CA PRO A 15 13.43 -2.19 5.76
C PRO A 15 12.04 -2.39 5.15
N VAL A 16 11.50 -3.60 5.28
CA VAL A 16 10.14 -3.93 4.82
C VAL A 16 9.16 -2.86 5.32
N PRO A 17 8.33 -2.28 4.43
CA PRO A 17 7.37 -1.25 4.82
C PRO A 17 6.40 -1.83 5.85
N ALA A 18 6.07 -1.02 6.86
CA ALA A 18 5.15 -1.44 7.91
C ALA A 18 3.68 -1.28 7.48
N PHE A 19 2.80 -2.00 8.17
CA PHE A 19 1.36 -1.78 8.15
C PHE A 19 1.01 -0.64 9.12
N PRO A 20 0.49 0.50 8.62
CA PRO A 20 0.03 1.57 9.48
C PRO A 20 -1.22 1.15 10.25
N ILE A 21 -1.15 1.24 11.58
CA ILE A 21 -2.25 1.05 12.52
C ILE A 21 -2.53 2.40 13.18
N ALA A 22 -3.68 2.98 12.87
CA ALA A 22 -4.13 4.22 13.48
C ALA A 22 -4.65 3.92 14.88
N TYR A 23 -4.27 4.75 15.87
CA TYR A 23 -4.90 4.71 17.19
C TYR A 23 -5.36 6.09 17.64
N HIS A 24 -6.48 6.12 18.35
CA HIS A 24 -7.03 7.31 18.97
C HIS A 24 -7.02 7.13 20.50
N ASP A 25 -6.38 8.07 21.19
CA ASP A 25 -6.05 7.98 22.62
C ASP A 25 -6.13 9.35 23.32
N ASP A 26 -7.35 9.81 23.57
CA ASP A 26 -7.60 11.09 24.28
C ASP A 26 -7.14 11.08 25.74
N GLN A 27 -7.02 9.89 26.33
CA GLN A 27 -6.73 9.70 27.76
C GLN A 27 -5.26 9.34 28.00
N HIS A 28 -4.40 9.40 26.98
CA HIS A 28 -2.97 9.10 27.06
C HIS A 28 -2.65 7.72 27.66
N LEU A 29 -3.43 6.71 27.30
CA LEU A 29 -3.31 5.32 27.74
C LEU A 29 -2.31 4.52 26.91
N PHE A 30 -2.13 4.85 25.63
CA PHE A 30 -1.29 4.11 24.69
C PHE A 30 0.17 3.92 25.16
N PRO A 31 0.85 4.92 25.76
CA PRO A 31 2.21 4.73 26.28
C PRO A 31 2.32 3.61 27.33
N SER A 32 1.26 3.34 28.09
CA SER A 32 1.23 2.23 29.06
C SER A 32 0.98 0.87 28.43
N LEU A 33 0.37 0.84 27.24
CA LEU A 33 0.05 -0.38 26.49
C LEU A 33 1.21 -0.79 25.56
N LEU A 34 1.96 0.18 25.04
CA LEU A 34 2.99 -0.04 24.04
C LEU A 34 4.03 -1.11 24.44
N PRO A 35 4.59 -1.13 25.68
CA PRO A 35 5.57 -2.16 26.07
C PRO A 35 5.00 -3.58 26.00
N GLU A 36 3.73 -3.76 26.36
CA GLU A 36 3.04 -5.06 26.32
C GLU A 36 2.69 -5.46 24.88
N ILE A 37 2.39 -4.50 24.01
CA ILE A 37 2.21 -4.74 22.57
C ILE A 37 3.53 -5.19 21.95
N GLU A 38 4.61 -4.43 22.17
CA GLU A 38 5.95 -4.72 21.62
C GLU A 38 6.48 -6.08 22.09
N ALA A 39 6.27 -6.44 23.36
CA ALA A 39 6.68 -7.74 23.91
C ALA A 39 5.98 -8.94 23.24
N ARG A 40 4.85 -8.71 22.53
CA ARG A 40 4.08 -9.75 21.83
C ARG A 40 4.22 -9.68 20.31
N LEU A 41 5.06 -8.78 19.80
CA LEU A 41 5.44 -8.72 18.38
C LEU A 41 6.75 -9.48 18.12
N PRO A 42 6.96 -10.01 16.90
CA PRO A 42 6.09 -9.91 15.72
C PRO A 42 4.87 -10.83 15.79
N LEU A 43 3.83 -10.51 15.01
CA LEU A 43 2.69 -11.40 14.84
C LEU A 43 3.13 -12.75 14.26
N GLU A 44 2.61 -13.86 14.81
CA GLU A 44 2.78 -15.19 14.21
C GLU A 44 2.29 -15.22 12.77
N SER A 45 2.86 -16.11 11.97
CA SER A 45 2.56 -16.25 10.54
C SER A 45 1.07 -16.17 10.24
N VAL A 46 0.74 -15.33 9.28
CA VAL A 46 -0.61 -14.96 8.90
C VAL A 46 -0.95 -15.61 7.56
N CYS A 47 -2.16 -16.16 7.47
CA CYS A 47 -2.68 -16.78 6.26
C CYS A 47 -3.66 -15.80 5.61
N ILE A 48 -3.31 -15.25 4.46
CA ILE A 48 -4.09 -14.21 3.76
C ILE A 48 -4.68 -14.83 2.50
N ARG A 49 -6.00 -14.76 2.33
CA ARG A 49 -6.63 -15.21 1.09
C ARG A 49 -6.47 -14.14 0.03
N CYS A 50 -5.70 -14.46 -1.01
CA CYS A 50 -5.66 -13.62 -2.20
C CYS A 50 -6.87 -13.95 -3.09
N PRO A 51 -7.65 -12.97 -3.54
CA PRO A 51 -8.80 -13.19 -4.43
C PRO A 51 -8.44 -13.99 -5.70
N LEU A 52 -7.22 -13.82 -6.21
CA LEU A 52 -6.72 -14.45 -7.44
C LEU A 52 -6.09 -15.84 -7.24
N SER A 53 -5.87 -16.27 -5.99
CA SER A 53 -5.44 -17.62 -5.65
C SER A 53 -6.20 -18.12 -4.43
N PRO A 54 -7.54 -18.24 -4.54
CA PRO A 54 -8.39 -18.59 -3.39
C PRO A 54 -8.10 -20.01 -2.88
N SER A 55 -7.47 -20.85 -3.71
CA SER A 55 -7.09 -22.24 -3.39
C SER A 55 -5.76 -22.36 -2.64
N VAL A 56 -4.88 -21.35 -2.68
CA VAL A 56 -3.58 -21.38 -2.00
C VAL A 56 -3.43 -20.08 -1.20
N PRO A 57 -3.77 -20.10 0.09
CA PRO A 57 -3.67 -18.88 0.88
C PRO A 57 -2.20 -18.50 1.06
N LEU A 58 -1.93 -17.20 1.00
CA LEU A 58 -0.59 -16.64 1.12
C LEU A 58 -0.16 -16.70 2.58
N GLN A 59 0.94 -17.42 2.83
CA GLN A 59 1.56 -17.44 4.14
C GLN A 59 2.53 -16.25 4.26
N CYS A 60 2.15 -15.28 5.08
CA CYS A 60 2.95 -14.09 5.37
C CYS A 60 3.64 -14.24 6.73
N SER A 61 4.87 -13.77 6.84
CA SER A 61 5.65 -13.79 8.08
C SER A 61 6.49 -12.52 8.21
N GLY A 62 6.82 -12.15 9.44
CA GLY A 62 7.62 -10.95 9.70
C GLY A 62 6.88 -9.65 9.39
N LEU A 63 5.55 -9.62 9.54
CA LEU A 63 4.76 -8.41 9.33
C LEU A 63 5.19 -7.34 10.33
N ARG A 64 5.60 -6.17 9.83
CA ARG A 64 5.93 -5.01 10.66
C ARG A 64 4.70 -4.16 10.84
N LEU A 65 4.40 -3.78 12.08
CA LEU A 65 3.30 -2.88 12.41
C LEU A 65 3.88 -1.53 12.82
N GLU A 66 3.24 -0.45 12.40
CA GLU A 66 3.59 0.90 12.79
C GLU A 66 2.35 1.57 13.38
N PHE A 67 2.41 1.88 14.67
CA PHE A 67 1.29 2.50 15.37
C PHE A 67 1.40 4.03 15.27
N LEU A 68 0.40 4.66 14.67
CA LEU A 68 0.36 6.08 14.38
C LEU A 68 -0.80 6.75 15.12
N PRO A 69 -0.57 7.85 15.86
CA PRO A 69 -1.66 8.60 16.46
C PRO A 69 -2.56 9.17 15.37
N HIS A 70 -3.88 9.02 15.52
CA HIS A 70 -4.86 9.46 14.55
C HIS A 70 -5.72 10.59 15.12
N ASN A 71 -5.44 11.81 14.68
CA ASN A 71 -6.17 13.03 15.05
C ASN A 71 -7.30 13.34 14.05
N GLY A 72 -7.99 12.32 13.55
CA GLY A 72 -9.12 12.50 12.62
C GLY A 72 -10.25 13.31 13.28
N PRO A 73 -10.97 14.16 12.53
CA PRO A 73 -12.05 14.97 13.11
C PRO A 73 -13.11 14.04 13.70
N ARG A 74 -13.34 14.17 15.01
CA ARG A 74 -14.56 13.70 15.69
C ARG A 74 -15.74 14.11 14.82
N GLY A 75 -16.69 13.21 14.57
CA GLY A 75 -17.83 13.41 13.66
C GLY A 75 -18.75 14.61 13.98
N ASP A 76 -18.21 15.82 13.82
CA ASP A 76 -18.83 17.13 13.86
C ASP A 76 -18.24 17.90 12.66
N GLY A 77 -18.93 17.82 11.52
CA GLY A 77 -18.46 18.46 10.29
C GLY A 77 -19.08 17.95 8.98
N LEU A 78 -20.26 17.32 9.02
CA LEU A 78 -21.14 17.38 7.85
C LEU A 78 -21.68 18.82 7.80
N LEU A 79 -21.10 19.66 6.91
CA LEU A 79 -21.75 20.73 6.13
C LEU A 79 -20.73 21.80 5.66
N GLN A 80 -20.79 22.09 4.34
CA GLN A 80 -20.28 23.27 3.60
C GLN A 80 -18.76 23.41 3.36
N ALA A 81 -18.27 23.86 2.20
CA ALA A 81 -18.90 24.37 0.99
C ALA A 81 -17.99 24.14 -0.24
N ALA A 82 -18.61 23.87 -1.38
CA ALA A 82 -18.00 23.98 -2.69
C ALA A 82 -17.77 25.45 -3.07
N ALA A 83 -16.59 25.77 -3.62
CA ALA A 83 -16.41 26.94 -4.48
C ALA A 83 -15.12 26.82 -5.32
N GLY A 84 -15.30 26.76 -6.65
CA GLY A 84 -14.51 27.58 -7.57
C GLY A 84 -13.41 26.93 -8.43
N SER A 85 -13.67 26.99 -9.75
CA SER A 85 -12.70 27.08 -10.88
C SER A 85 -12.03 25.76 -11.35
N ALA A 86 -11.79 25.52 -12.64
CA ALA A 86 -12.21 26.15 -13.89
C ALA A 86 -12.04 25.10 -15.01
N SER A 87 -12.87 25.21 -16.04
CA SER A 87 -12.82 24.41 -17.26
C SER A 87 -11.56 24.68 -18.08
N SER A 88 -10.88 23.64 -18.57
CA SER A 88 -9.98 23.74 -19.72
C SER A 88 -10.32 22.66 -20.76
N SER A 89 -10.71 23.19 -21.92
CA SER A 89 -10.92 22.61 -23.24
C SER A 89 -10.35 21.21 -23.53
N THR A 90 -11.25 20.36 -24.02
CA THR A 90 -11.02 19.11 -24.74
C THR A 90 -10.35 19.37 -26.09
N SER A 91 -9.22 18.70 -26.35
CA SER A 91 -8.76 18.42 -27.72
C SER A 91 -9.08 16.97 -28.04
N SER A 92 -9.97 16.76 -29.01
CA SER A 92 -10.28 15.45 -29.58
C SER A 92 -9.04 14.82 -30.19
N LEU A 93 -8.65 13.64 -29.73
CA LEU A 93 -7.67 12.80 -30.40
C LEU A 93 -8.21 11.37 -30.57
N SER A 94 -7.75 10.74 -31.65
CA SER A 94 -8.26 9.52 -32.25
C SER A 94 -8.18 8.28 -31.35
N ALA A 95 -9.03 7.29 -31.65
CA ALA A 95 -9.08 5.99 -30.99
C ALA A 95 -7.69 5.35 -30.75
N PRO A 96 -7.47 4.70 -29.59
CA PRO A 96 -6.18 4.15 -29.22
C PRO A 96 -5.72 3.04 -30.18
N SER A 97 -4.49 3.18 -30.68
CA SER A 97 -3.80 2.23 -31.57
C SER A 97 -3.62 0.85 -30.91
N VAL A 98 -3.49 -0.21 -31.73
CA VAL A 98 -3.24 -1.60 -31.31
C VAL A 98 -2.01 -1.72 -30.40
N ALA A 99 -0.98 -0.91 -30.62
CA ALA A 99 0.24 -0.91 -29.80
C ALA A 99 0.04 -0.24 -28.43
N MET A 100 -0.78 0.81 -28.32
CA MET A 100 -1.21 1.37 -27.04
C MET A 100 -2.05 0.35 -26.27
N LYS A 101 -2.96 -0.35 -26.95
CA LYS A 101 -3.69 -1.48 -26.37
C LYS A 101 -2.77 -2.63 -25.97
N ALA A 102 -1.70 -2.92 -26.71
CA ALA A 102 -0.76 -3.98 -26.40
C ALA A 102 0.17 -3.62 -25.22
N ALA A 103 0.67 -2.39 -25.14
CA ALA A 103 1.43 -1.89 -24.00
C ALA A 103 0.55 -1.87 -22.75
N LEU A 104 -0.66 -1.31 -22.85
CA LEU A 104 -1.62 -1.30 -21.75
C LEU A 104 -2.16 -2.69 -21.43
N ALA A 105 -2.21 -3.65 -22.36
CA ALA A 105 -2.59 -5.04 -22.08
C ALA A 105 -1.44 -5.83 -21.45
N SER A 106 -0.19 -5.60 -21.86
CA SER A 106 1.01 -6.15 -21.21
C SER A 106 1.13 -5.63 -19.78
N ILE A 107 0.77 -4.37 -19.57
CA ILE A 107 0.68 -3.77 -18.25
C ILE A 107 -0.56 -4.31 -17.52
N ALA A 108 -1.76 -4.27 -18.08
CA ALA A 108 -3.01 -4.70 -17.42
C ALA A 108 -3.08 -6.21 -17.12
N GLY A 109 -2.21 -7.03 -17.71
CA GLY A 109 -1.96 -8.40 -17.27
C GLY A 109 -1.50 -8.40 -15.82
N VAL A 110 -2.44 -8.64 -14.90
CA VAL A 110 -2.12 -9.10 -13.56
C VAL A 110 -1.30 -10.38 -13.72
N ALA A 111 -0.19 -10.48 -13.00
CA ALA A 111 0.70 -11.63 -13.00
C ALA A 111 -0.08 -12.89 -12.60
N ALA A 112 -0.69 -13.55 -13.58
CA ALA A 112 -0.93 -14.97 -13.52
C ALA A 112 0.45 -15.62 -13.51
N HIS A 113 0.76 -16.26 -12.39
CA HIS A 113 1.92 -17.09 -12.14
C HIS A 113 2.45 -17.73 -13.45
N VAL A 114 3.65 -17.35 -13.88
CA VAL A 114 4.42 -18.15 -14.84
C VAL A 114 4.77 -19.45 -14.12
N PRO A 115 4.30 -20.63 -14.56
CA PRO A 115 4.83 -21.87 -14.05
C PRO A 115 6.24 -22.04 -14.63
N ILE A 116 7.24 -22.05 -13.76
CA ILE A 116 8.56 -22.55 -14.13
C ILE A 116 8.41 -24.06 -14.33
N GLY A 117 8.37 -24.49 -15.59
CA GLY A 117 8.35 -25.90 -15.98
C GLY A 117 8.26 -26.07 -17.49
N GLY A 118 9.35 -26.51 -18.12
CA GLY A 118 9.49 -26.57 -19.58
C GLY A 118 8.65 -27.65 -20.29
N GLY A 119 8.56 -27.51 -21.62
CA GLY A 119 8.17 -28.59 -22.53
C GLY A 119 7.09 -28.23 -23.56
N THR A 120 7.53 -27.94 -24.78
CA THR A 120 6.93 -28.34 -26.08
C THR A 120 5.46 -27.99 -26.42
N THR A 121 5.30 -27.13 -27.44
CA THR A 121 4.37 -27.18 -28.60
C THR A 121 2.93 -27.69 -28.41
N ALA A 122 1.91 -26.86 -28.70
CA ALA A 122 0.87 -27.13 -29.71
C ALA A 122 -0.22 -26.02 -29.85
N VAL A 123 -0.33 -25.55 -31.09
CA VAL A 123 -1.46 -25.13 -31.94
C VAL A 123 -2.94 -25.22 -31.44
N ALA A 124 -3.65 -24.12 -31.72
CA ALA A 124 -5.08 -23.92 -32.11
C ALA A 124 -6.25 -23.98 -31.10
N GLY A 125 -7.22 -23.07 -31.30
CA GLY A 125 -8.63 -23.30 -30.97
C GLY A 125 -9.46 -22.07 -30.58
N THR A 126 -10.01 -21.37 -31.57
CA THR A 126 -11.00 -20.30 -31.43
C THR A 126 -12.36 -20.83 -30.95
N THR A 127 -13.00 -20.22 -29.95
CA THR A 127 -14.47 -20.22 -29.84
C THR A 127 -15.00 -19.03 -29.04
N VAL A 128 -15.81 -18.24 -29.75
CA VAL A 128 -16.63 -17.13 -29.26
C VAL A 128 -17.90 -17.72 -28.64
N LEU A 129 -18.29 -17.27 -27.44
CA LEU A 129 -19.69 -17.33 -27.01
C LEU A 129 -20.10 -16.05 -26.27
N SER A 130 -20.98 -15.34 -26.96
CA SER A 130 -21.74 -14.17 -26.54
C SER A 130 -22.81 -14.56 -25.51
N GLY A 131 -23.02 -13.73 -24.49
CA GLY A 131 -24.11 -13.86 -23.53
C GLY A 131 -24.46 -12.52 -22.92
N ALA A 132 -25.33 -11.77 -23.58
CA ALA A 132 -25.90 -10.53 -23.08
C ALA A 132 -27.01 -10.85 -22.05
N SER A 133 -27.00 -10.18 -20.90
CA SER A 133 -28.21 -9.95 -20.11
C SER A 133 -28.21 -8.51 -19.58
N ALA A 134 -29.19 -7.75 -20.07
CA ALA A 134 -29.48 -6.40 -19.63
C ALA A 134 -30.19 -6.46 -18.27
N GLY A 135 -29.66 -5.72 -17.30
CA GLY A 135 -30.28 -5.49 -15.99
C GLY A 135 -30.21 -4.01 -15.67
N THR A 136 -31.33 -3.32 -15.88
CA THR A 136 -31.58 -1.92 -15.51
C THR A 136 -31.50 -1.77 -13.99
N GLY A 137 -30.49 -1.03 -13.51
CA GLY A 137 -30.29 -0.71 -12.10
C GLY A 137 -29.98 0.77 -11.95
N THR A 138 -30.85 1.48 -11.26
CA THR A 138 -30.89 2.92 -11.04
C THR A 138 -29.65 3.46 -10.32
N SER A 139 -29.11 4.55 -10.87
CA SER A 139 -28.01 5.34 -10.34
C SER A 139 -28.30 5.88 -8.93
N GLY A 140 -27.56 5.40 -7.93
CA GLY A 140 -27.45 6.03 -6.62
C GLY A 140 -26.19 6.87 -6.59
N ASP A 141 -26.35 8.19 -6.54
CA ASP A 141 -25.28 9.19 -6.47
C ASP A 141 -24.68 9.17 -5.06
N GLY A 142 -23.76 8.23 -4.83
CA GLY A 142 -22.95 8.16 -3.62
C GLY A 142 -21.78 9.12 -3.75
N ALA A 143 -21.78 10.19 -2.94
CA ALA A 143 -20.72 11.19 -2.88
C ALA A 143 -19.34 10.52 -2.74
N SER A 144 -18.63 10.38 -3.86
CA SER A 144 -17.28 9.83 -3.90
C SER A 144 -16.31 10.90 -3.38
N ARG A 145 -15.67 10.57 -2.26
CA ARG A 145 -14.56 11.33 -1.68
C ARG A 145 -13.48 11.52 -2.77
N PRO A 146 -12.75 12.66 -2.82
CA PRO A 146 -11.73 12.89 -3.84
C PRO A 146 -10.79 11.68 -3.96
N ALA A 147 -10.69 11.16 -5.18
CA ALA A 147 -10.05 9.89 -5.57
C ALA A 147 -8.52 9.85 -5.39
N ASN A 148 -7.95 10.58 -4.42
CA ASN A 148 -6.51 10.83 -4.34
C ASN A 148 -5.88 10.57 -2.97
N GLU A 149 -6.62 10.05 -1.97
CA GLU A 149 -5.94 9.37 -0.86
C GLU A 149 -5.44 8.02 -1.39
N ALA A 150 -4.16 7.97 -1.77
CA ALA A 150 -3.51 6.77 -2.24
C ALA A 150 -3.74 5.64 -1.22
N HIS A 151 -4.27 4.51 -1.68
CA HIS A 151 -4.43 3.29 -0.87
C HIS A 151 -3.13 2.89 -0.13
N ALA A 152 -1.96 3.35 -0.58
CA ALA A 152 -0.70 3.18 0.12
C ALA A 152 -0.66 3.84 1.52
N ASP A 153 -1.29 4.99 1.71
CA ASP A 153 -1.06 5.86 2.88
C ASP A 153 -2.18 5.74 3.94
N ARG A 154 -3.28 5.05 3.62
CA ARG A 154 -4.42 4.83 4.52
C ARG A 154 -4.13 3.71 5.54
N PRO A 155 -4.43 3.88 6.85
CA PRO A 155 -4.32 2.84 7.86
C PRO A 155 -5.04 1.53 7.47
N PHE A 156 -4.55 0.41 7.99
CA PHE A 156 -5.19 -0.90 7.83
C PHE A 156 -6.15 -1.20 8.97
N VAL A 157 -5.80 -0.78 10.19
CA VAL A 157 -6.61 -1.00 11.38
C VAL A 157 -6.72 0.31 12.15
N TYR A 158 -7.92 0.61 12.62
CA TYR A 158 -8.19 1.74 13.51
C TYR A 158 -8.50 1.25 14.93
N LEU A 159 -7.75 1.73 15.91
CA LEU A 159 -7.90 1.40 17.32
C LEU A 159 -8.50 2.59 18.08
N GLN A 160 -9.62 2.37 18.75
CA GLN A 160 -10.17 3.35 19.69
C GLN A 160 -9.83 2.92 21.12
N ILE A 161 -8.97 3.68 21.79
CA ILE A 161 -8.50 3.39 23.14
C ILE A 161 -9.28 4.22 24.14
N LEU A 162 -9.81 3.59 25.18
CA LEU A 162 -10.61 4.26 26.19
C LEU A 162 -10.61 3.54 27.54
N HIS A 163 -10.63 4.34 28.58
CA HIS A 163 -10.96 4.02 29.96
C HIS A 163 -12.34 4.61 30.27
N LEU A 164 -13.16 3.85 30.97
CA LEU A 164 -14.52 4.21 31.37
C LEU A 164 -14.65 3.97 32.87
N GLU A 165 -15.14 4.99 33.59
CA GLU A 165 -15.31 4.92 35.04
C GLU A 165 -16.55 4.08 35.43
N GLY A 166 -17.49 3.93 34.50
CA GLY A 166 -18.67 3.10 34.72
C GLY A 166 -19.73 3.23 33.64
N MET A 167 -20.90 2.64 33.92
CA MET A 167 -22.01 2.57 32.98
C MET A 167 -22.62 3.94 32.65
N GLU A 168 -22.69 4.84 33.62
CA GLU A 168 -23.28 6.17 33.44
C GLU A 168 -22.35 7.08 32.63
N ASP A 169 -21.04 7.03 32.88
CA ASP A 169 -20.01 7.72 32.09
C ASP A 169 -20.08 7.31 30.60
N TYR A 170 -20.14 6.00 30.32
CA TYR A 170 -20.33 5.51 28.96
C TYR A 170 -21.59 6.08 28.29
N LYS A 171 -22.75 6.01 28.96
CA LYS A 171 -24.03 6.45 28.38
C LYS A 171 -24.06 7.95 28.09
N THR A 172 -23.43 8.75 28.96
CA THR A 172 -23.50 10.21 28.93
C THR A 172 -22.45 10.83 28.01
N HIS A 173 -21.20 10.33 28.07
CA HIS A 173 -20.06 10.97 27.40
C HIS A 173 -19.58 10.22 26.15
N HIS A 174 -19.57 8.89 26.15
CA HIS A 174 -18.88 8.11 25.10
C HIS A 174 -19.78 7.47 24.06
N ARG A 175 -21.02 7.10 24.42
CA ARG A 175 -21.93 6.31 23.56
C ARG A 175 -22.18 6.93 22.18
N ARG A 176 -22.47 8.23 22.14
CA ARG A 176 -22.78 8.93 20.86
C ARG A 176 -21.55 8.99 19.96
N MET A 177 -20.41 9.39 20.51
CA MET A 177 -19.15 9.50 19.80
C MET A 177 -18.70 8.13 19.26
N LEU A 178 -18.69 7.10 20.11
CA LEU A 178 -18.31 5.74 19.70
C LEU A 178 -19.23 5.19 18.62
N LYS A 179 -20.54 5.45 18.72
CA LYS A 179 -21.49 5.03 17.69
C LYS A 179 -21.20 5.70 16.35
N ALA A 180 -21.04 7.02 16.33
CA ALA A 180 -20.72 7.76 15.11
C ALA A 180 -19.40 7.28 14.48
N TRP A 181 -18.38 7.02 15.30
CA TRP A 181 -17.08 6.51 14.84
C TRP A 181 -17.18 5.10 14.25
N VAL A 182 -17.86 4.17 14.96
CA VAL A 182 -18.09 2.79 14.49
C VAL A 182 -18.91 2.78 13.20
N ASP A 183 -20.00 3.54 13.15
CA ASP A 183 -20.86 3.61 11.97
C ASP A 183 -20.07 4.16 10.77
N GLY A 184 -19.31 5.25 10.95
CA GLY A 184 -18.51 5.86 9.89
C GLY A 184 -17.41 4.95 9.33
N LEU A 185 -16.66 4.25 10.19
CA LEU A 185 -15.66 3.28 9.72
C LEU A 185 -16.30 2.05 9.05
N THR A 186 -17.46 1.62 9.55
CA THR A 186 -18.20 0.50 8.95
C THR A 186 -18.72 0.85 7.55
N GLU A 187 -19.25 2.06 7.37
CA GLU A 187 -19.69 2.59 6.07
C GLU A 187 -18.52 2.69 5.07
N GLN A 188 -17.32 3.00 5.55
CA GLN A 188 -16.11 3.07 4.73
C GLN A 188 -15.44 1.71 4.48
N HIS A 189 -16.04 0.61 4.96
CA HIS A 189 -15.47 -0.74 4.94
C HIS A 189 -14.06 -0.79 5.57
N GLU A 190 -13.85 0.00 6.62
CA GLU A 190 -12.61 0.02 7.38
C GLU A 190 -12.66 -0.95 8.55
N GLU A 191 -11.50 -1.53 8.86
CA GLU A 191 -11.36 -2.49 9.93
C GLU A 191 -10.93 -1.80 11.24
N TRP A 192 -11.63 -2.11 12.33
CA TRP A 192 -11.48 -1.40 13.59
C TRP A 192 -11.63 -2.29 14.82
N LEU A 193 -11.03 -1.85 15.93
CA LEU A 193 -11.16 -2.42 17.26
C LEU A 193 -11.37 -1.32 18.32
N VAL A 194 -12.20 -1.63 19.31
CA VAL A 194 -12.42 -0.79 20.49
C VAL A 194 -11.79 -1.45 21.70
N LEU A 195 -10.87 -0.73 22.33
CA LEU A 195 -10.00 -1.19 23.41
C LEU A 195 -10.41 -0.53 24.72
N TYR A 196 -11.13 -1.28 25.56
CA TYR A 196 -11.51 -0.87 26.91
C TYR A 196 -10.37 -1.19 27.90
N VAL A 197 -9.65 -0.16 28.32
CA VAL A 197 -8.49 -0.26 29.19
C VAL A 197 -8.93 -0.23 30.66
N THR A 198 -8.52 -1.25 31.42
CA THR A 198 -8.86 -1.40 32.84
C THR A 198 -7.65 -1.81 33.65
N PRO A 199 -7.48 -1.37 34.90
CA PRO A 199 -6.55 -1.99 35.82
C PRO A 199 -6.84 -3.49 35.97
N PHE A 200 -5.79 -4.31 35.97
CA PHE A 200 -5.95 -5.72 36.27
C PHE A 200 -6.36 -5.93 37.73
N THR A 201 -7.28 -6.86 37.96
CA THR A 201 -7.76 -7.21 39.30
C THR A 201 -8.21 -8.67 39.33
N GLU A 202 -7.93 -9.34 40.45
CA GLU A 202 -8.44 -10.69 40.74
C GLU A 202 -9.85 -10.65 41.37
N SER A 203 -10.40 -9.46 41.64
CA SER A 203 -11.72 -9.30 42.23
C SER A 203 -12.84 -9.70 41.26
N ASP A 204 -13.59 -10.74 41.60
CA ASP A 204 -14.74 -11.22 40.81
C ASP A 204 -15.82 -10.17 40.60
N SER A 205 -16.08 -9.30 41.58
CA SER A 205 -17.12 -8.27 41.46
C SER A 205 -16.74 -7.20 40.44
N GLN A 206 -15.47 -6.76 40.44
CA GLN A 206 -14.93 -5.83 39.45
C GLN A 206 -14.82 -6.47 38.05
N ASN A 207 -14.36 -7.72 37.96
CA ASN A 207 -14.35 -8.42 36.67
C ASN A 207 -15.76 -8.58 36.08
N LYS A 208 -16.78 -8.82 36.92
CA LYS A 208 -18.19 -8.84 36.49
C LYS A 208 -18.68 -7.45 36.05
N SER A 209 -18.27 -6.35 36.70
CA SER A 209 -18.67 -5.00 36.28
C SER A 209 -18.05 -4.63 34.93
N PHE A 210 -16.76 -4.91 34.73
CA PHE A 210 -16.08 -4.71 33.44
C PHE A 210 -16.72 -5.51 32.31
N LYS A 211 -17.04 -6.79 32.57
CA LYS A 211 -17.73 -7.64 31.59
C LYS A 211 -19.11 -7.08 31.22
N LYS A 212 -19.91 -6.65 32.21
CA LYS A 212 -21.23 -6.04 31.97
C LYS A 212 -21.14 -4.79 31.09
N LEU A 213 -20.14 -3.94 31.32
CA LEU A 213 -19.93 -2.74 30.51
C LEU A 213 -19.50 -3.09 29.08
N LEU A 214 -18.60 -4.07 28.93
CA LEU A 214 -18.17 -4.55 27.61
C LEU A 214 -19.33 -5.17 26.83
N ASP A 215 -20.21 -5.94 27.48
CA ASP A 215 -21.41 -6.50 26.86
C ASP A 215 -22.41 -5.40 26.49
N LYS A 216 -22.49 -4.31 27.26
CA LYS A 216 -23.27 -3.13 26.89
C LYS A 216 -22.72 -2.43 25.64
N LEU A 217 -21.41 -2.18 25.58
CA LEU A 217 -20.74 -1.61 24.41
C LEU A 217 -21.08 -2.43 23.15
N ARG A 218 -20.92 -3.76 23.23
CA ARG A 218 -21.27 -4.69 22.16
C ARG A 218 -22.74 -4.58 21.76
N SER A 219 -23.65 -4.55 22.72
CA SER A 219 -25.09 -4.48 22.43
C SER A 219 -25.52 -3.16 21.80
N ASP A 220 -24.89 -2.05 22.16
CA ASP A 220 -25.25 -0.72 21.66
C ASP A 220 -24.63 -0.39 20.30
N LEU A 221 -23.45 -0.94 20.04
CA LEU A 221 -22.60 -0.53 18.91
C LEU A 221 -22.45 -1.61 17.83
N ASN A 222 -22.92 -2.85 18.05
CA ASN A 222 -22.90 -3.85 16.98
C ASN A 222 -23.81 -3.46 15.83
N THR A 223 -23.22 -3.28 14.66
CA THR A 223 -23.90 -3.26 13.36
C THR A 223 -24.44 -4.66 13.04
N GLN A 224 -25.64 -4.72 12.45
CA GLN A 224 -26.25 -5.99 12.00
C GLN A 224 -25.28 -6.70 11.05
N GLY A 225 -24.84 -7.92 11.42
CA GLY A 225 -23.81 -8.69 10.69
C GLY A 225 -22.42 -8.75 11.37
N SER A 226 -22.10 -7.84 12.29
CA SER A 226 -20.80 -7.80 13.00
C SER A 226 -20.76 -8.62 14.31
N ARG A 227 -21.88 -9.25 14.71
CA ARG A 227 -21.98 -9.99 15.99
C ARG A 227 -20.99 -11.15 16.14
N SER A 228 -20.36 -11.60 15.05
CA SER A 228 -19.38 -12.70 15.04
C SER A 228 -17.93 -12.27 15.21
N LYS A 229 -17.60 -10.97 15.06
CA LYS A 229 -16.24 -10.46 15.21
C LYS A 229 -16.16 -9.79 16.59
N GLU A 230 -15.40 -10.34 17.54
CA GLU A 230 -15.22 -9.72 18.86
C GLU A 230 -14.38 -8.43 18.72
N ARG A 231 -15.01 -7.33 18.30
CA ARG A 231 -14.35 -6.03 18.06
C ARG A 231 -14.18 -5.18 19.30
N PHE A 232 -14.84 -5.55 20.40
CA PHE A 232 -14.79 -4.86 21.68
C PHE A 232 -14.02 -5.71 22.69
N LEU A 233 -12.86 -5.21 23.10
CA LEU A 233 -11.86 -5.95 23.85
C LEU A 233 -11.53 -5.23 25.15
N ARG A 234 -11.28 -6.02 26.20
CA ARG A 234 -10.75 -5.50 27.46
C ARG A 234 -9.24 -5.68 27.43
N LEU A 235 -8.50 -4.61 27.70
CA LEU A 235 -7.05 -4.61 27.83
C LEU A 235 -6.64 -4.29 29.27
N PRO A 236 -5.96 -5.22 29.97
CA PRO A 236 -5.56 -5.00 31.34
C PRO A 236 -4.28 -4.15 31.40
N THR A 237 -4.23 -3.19 32.31
CA THR A 237 -3.01 -2.50 32.72
C THR A 237 -2.53 -2.98 34.07
N ASP A 238 -1.22 -2.98 34.27
CA ASP A 238 -0.61 -3.32 35.55
C ASP A 238 0.52 -2.34 35.87
N ALA A 239 0.15 -1.25 36.55
CA ALA A 239 1.11 -0.23 36.98
C ALA A 239 2.19 -0.76 37.95
N THR A 240 1.97 -1.93 38.55
CA THR A 240 2.89 -2.51 39.55
C THR A 240 3.79 -3.61 38.98
N GLY A 241 3.49 -4.11 37.78
CA GLY A 241 4.16 -5.25 37.15
C GLY A 241 3.92 -6.61 37.85
N LYS A 242 3.09 -6.64 38.90
CA LYS A 242 2.84 -7.82 39.76
C LYS A 242 2.12 -8.95 39.03
N PHE A 243 1.26 -8.63 38.07
CA PHE A 243 0.34 -9.53 37.40
C PHE A 243 0.78 -9.94 36.00
N THR A 244 1.94 -9.46 35.55
CA THR A 244 2.54 -9.80 34.25
C THR A 244 2.59 -11.31 34.00
N ASN A 245 2.89 -12.14 35.00
CA ASN A 245 2.93 -13.60 34.87
C ASN A 245 1.59 -14.31 35.18
N CYS A 246 0.52 -13.57 35.47
CA CYS A 246 -0.79 -14.16 35.75
C CYS A 246 -1.45 -14.66 34.46
N SER A 247 -1.94 -15.91 34.45
CA SER A 247 -2.61 -16.50 33.28
C SER A 247 -3.74 -15.63 32.76
N ALA A 248 -4.62 -15.14 33.64
CA ALA A 248 -5.76 -14.34 33.23
C ALA A 248 -5.36 -12.96 32.65
N PHE A 249 -4.22 -12.40 33.06
CA PHE A 249 -3.66 -11.20 32.46
C PHE A 249 -3.15 -11.49 31.05
N GLN A 250 -2.39 -12.57 30.89
CA GLN A 250 -1.87 -13.02 29.61
C GLN A 250 -2.98 -13.39 28.63
N ASP A 251 -4.04 -14.05 29.10
CA ASP A 251 -5.18 -14.45 28.27
C ASP A 251 -5.88 -13.24 27.64
N LEU A 252 -6.06 -12.14 28.37
CA LEU A 252 -6.66 -10.91 27.82
C LEU A 252 -5.78 -10.29 26.74
N TRP A 253 -4.47 -10.25 26.94
CA TRP A 253 -3.53 -9.77 25.93
C TRP A 253 -3.46 -10.69 24.71
N ASN A 254 -3.49 -12.00 24.92
CA ASN A 254 -3.51 -12.99 23.84
C ASN A 254 -4.77 -12.86 22.98
N ILE A 255 -5.93 -12.66 23.62
CA ILE A 255 -7.18 -12.35 22.91
C ILE A 255 -7.02 -11.08 22.07
N PHE A 256 -6.44 -10.01 22.61
CA PHE A 256 -6.17 -8.80 21.85
C PHE A 256 -5.27 -9.06 20.63
N MET A 257 -4.15 -9.77 20.81
CA MET A 257 -3.22 -10.05 19.71
C MET A 257 -3.85 -10.92 18.62
N ILE A 258 -4.67 -11.92 19.00
CA ILE A 258 -5.44 -12.73 18.04
C ILE A 258 -6.40 -11.86 17.24
N ARG A 259 -7.15 -10.98 17.91
CA ARG A 259 -8.11 -10.09 17.24
C ARG A 259 -7.44 -9.02 16.39
N LEU A 260 -6.30 -8.49 16.83
CA LEU A 260 -5.50 -7.57 16.03
C LEU A 260 -5.03 -8.26 14.74
N LYS A 261 -4.53 -9.49 14.84
CA LYS A 261 -4.14 -10.32 13.70
C LYS A 261 -5.30 -10.56 12.76
N GLU A 262 -6.44 -11.04 13.24
CA GLU A 262 -7.65 -11.29 12.43
C GLU A 262 -8.16 -10.02 11.73
N THR A 263 -8.15 -8.90 12.43
CA THR A 263 -8.58 -7.60 11.91
C THR A 263 -7.64 -7.10 10.83
N LEU A 264 -6.33 -7.25 11.03
CA LEU A 264 -5.31 -6.94 10.02
C LEU A 264 -5.45 -7.84 8.79
N VAL A 265 -5.68 -9.15 8.95
CA VAL A 265 -5.93 -10.06 7.81
C VAL A 265 -7.09 -9.57 6.98
N ALA A 266 -8.24 -9.30 7.62
CA ALA A 266 -9.44 -8.82 6.94
C ALA A 266 -9.16 -7.51 6.19
N ALA A 267 -8.43 -6.59 6.81
CA ALA A 267 -8.06 -5.31 6.19
C ALA A 267 -7.19 -5.51 4.95
N ILE A 268 -6.22 -6.43 5.00
CA ILE A 268 -5.35 -6.75 3.88
C ILE A 268 -6.16 -7.39 2.75
N GLU A 269 -7.02 -8.36 3.04
CA GLU A 269 -7.88 -9.03 2.05
C GLU A 269 -8.81 -8.01 1.35
N THR A 270 -9.47 -7.13 2.11
CA THR A 270 -10.27 -6.04 1.54
C THR A 270 -9.42 -5.10 0.69
N ARG A 271 -8.19 -4.79 1.12
CA ARG A 271 -7.30 -3.91 0.36
C ARG A 271 -6.84 -4.54 -0.96
N TYR A 272 -6.59 -5.85 -1.00
CA TYR A 272 -6.31 -6.56 -2.25
C TYR A 272 -7.43 -6.39 -3.26
N ILE A 273 -8.68 -6.64 -2.85
CA ILE A 273 -9.86 -6.49 -3.70
C ILE A 273 -9.97 -5.06 -4.25
N GLN A 274 -9.86 -4.06 -3.37
CA GLN A 274 -9.92 -2.64 -3.77
C GLN A 274 -8.83 -2.28 -4.79
N LEU A 275 -7.60 -2.73 -4.57
CA LEU A 275 -6.48 -2.44 -5.48
C LEU A 275 -6.64 -3.14 -6.84
N GLU A 276 -7.17 -4.36 -6.86
CA GLU A 276 -7.48 -5.07 -8.10
C GLU A 276 -8.60 -4.37 -8.88
N ASP A 277 -9.68 -3.99 -8.21
CA ASP A 277 -10.77 -3.22 -8.80
C ASP A 277 -10.24 -1.89 -9.37
N ASP A 278 -9.35 -1.21 -8.65
CA ASP A 278 -8.70 0.03 -9.10
C ASP A 278 -7.88 -0.16 -10.38
N ILE A 279 -7.06 -1.22 -10.43
CA ILE A 279 -6.29 -1.59 -11.63
C ILE A 279 -7.25 -1.87 -12.78
N GLN A 280 -8.32 -2.65 -12.54
CA GLN A 280 -9.31 -2.98 -13.55
C GLN A 280 -10.02 -1.71 -14.07
N ARG A 281 -10.46 -0.84 -13.18
CA ARG A 281 -11.11 0.44 -13.53
C ARG A 281 -10.21 1.31 -14.40
N HIS A 282 -8.93 1.44 -14.07
CA HIS A 282 -8.00 2.22 -14.88
C HIS A 282 -7.68 1.55 -16.23
N SER A 283 -7.59 0.22 -16.28
CA SER A 283 -7.31 -0.51 -17.52
C SER A 283 -8.47 -0.48 -18.53
N GLN A 284 -9.72 -0.39 -18.04
CA GLN A 284 -10.93 -0.42 -18.87
C GLN A 284 -11.42 0.96 -19.35
N MET A 285 -10.72 2.04 -18.98
CA MET A 285 -11.04 3.38 -19.48
C MET A 285 -10.92 3.43 -21.01
N GLN A 286 -11.74 4.25 -21.67
CA GLN A 286 -11.69 4.43 -23.12
C GLN A 286 -10.30 4.91 -23.59
N GLU A 287 -9.67 5.75 -22.77
CA GLU A 287 -8.30 6.24 -22.94
C GLU A 287 -7.54 6.06 -21.62
N PRO A 288 -6.88 4.90 -21.41
CA PRO A 288 -6.15 4.65 -20.17
C PRO A 288 -4.93 5.54 -20.10
N ARG A 289 -4.80 6.29 -19.00
CA ARG A 289 -3.57 7.03 -18.70
C ARG A 289 -2.57 6.12 -17.98
N PHE A 290 -1.30 6.24 -18.36
CA PHE A 290 -0.24 5.37 -17.85
C PHE A 290 0.02 5.59 -16.35
N CYS A 291 0.26 6.84 -15.90
CA CYS A 291 0.62 7.10 -14.50
C CYS A 291 -0.46 6.66 -13.50
N PRO A 292 -1.77 6.92 -13.69
CA PRO A 292 -2.80 6.39 -12.78
C PRO A 292 -2.83 4.86 -12.70
N LEU A 293 -2.68 4.16 -13.84
CA LEU A 293 -2.61 2.70 -13.85
C LEU A 293 -1.33 2.19 -13.15
N PHE A 294 -0.20 2.86 -13.38
CA PHE A 294 1.05 2.57 -12.69
C PHE A 294 0.90 2.75 -11.17
N VAL A 295 0.30 3.85 -10.70
CA VAL A 295 0.07 4.10 -9.27
C VAL A 295 -0.81 3.01 -8.65
N ALA A 296 -1.87 2.59 -9.35
CA ALA A 296 -2.72 1.50 -8.89
C ALA A 296 -1.94 0.18 -8.70
N LYS A 297 -1.08 -0.15 -9.67
CA LYS A 297 -0.19 -1.32 -9.59
C LYS A 297 0.92 -1.18 -8.56
N GLU A 298 1.52 0.00 -8.42
CA GLU A 298 2.53 0.28 -7.39
C GLU A 298 1.94 0.07 -5.99
N ASN A 299 0.69 0.50 -5.76
CA ASN A 299 0.02 0.26 -4.48
C ASN A 299 -0.16 -1.24 -4.19
N LEU A 300 -0.42 -2.06 -5.22
CA LEU A 300 -0.46 -3.52 -5.11
C LEU A 300 0.93 -4.11 -4.82
N ALA A 301 1.97 -3.66 -5.53
CA ALA A 301 3.35 -4.06 -5.27
C ALA A 301 3.75 -3.74 -3.82
N LEU A 302 3.43 -2.53 -3.34
CA LEU A 302 3.69 -2.11 -1.96
C LEU A 302 2.95 -2.98 -0.94
N LEU A 303 1.73 -3.45 -1.25
CA LEU A 303 1.01 -4.39 -0.39
C LEU A 303 1.74 -5.74 -0.30
N HIS A 304 2.22 -6.26 -1.44
CA HIS A 304 3.09 -7.45 -1.45
C HIS A 304 4.38 -7.22 -0.65
N GLU A 305 5.00 -6.05 -0.77
CA GLU A 305 6.18 -5.70 0.03
C GLU A 305 5.89 -5.75 1.53
N ARG A 306 4.78 -5.14 2.00
CA ARG A 306 4.38 -5.17 3.42
C ARG A 306 4.13 -6.59 3.93
N CYS A 307 3.58 -7.45 3.06
CA CYS A 307 3.40 -8.88 3.30
C CYS A 307 4.70 -9.70 3.23
N ASN A 308 5.86 -9.04 3.03
CA ASN A 308 7.18 -9.64 2.83
C ASN A 308 7.24 -10.62 1.63
N ARG A 309 6.39 -10.40 0.62
CA ARG A 309 6.31 -11.16 -0.63
C ARG A 309 7.07 -10.43 -1.73
N LEU A 310 8.39 -10.35 -1.59
CA LEU A 310 9.23 -9.51 -2.44
C LEU A 310 9.28 -9.97 -3.90
N GLU A 311 9.18 -11.28 -4.16
CA GLU A 311 9.09 -11.83 -5.51
C GLU A 311 7.81 -11.37 -6.24
N ASP A 312 6.66 -11.40 -5.56
CA ASP A 312 5.41 -10.93 -6.14
C ASP A 312 5.45 -9.42 -6.40
N ALA A 313 6.00 -8.65 -5.45
CA ALA A 313 6.19 -7.21 -5.63
C ALA A 313 7.07 -6.90 -6.84
N LEU A 314 8.19 -7.63 -7.00
CA LEU A 314 9.10 -7.48 -8.13
C LEU A 314 8.39 -7.85 -9.44
N ALA A 315 7.63 -8.94 -9.47
CA ALA A 315 6.85 -9.35 -10.64
C ALA A 315 5.86 -8.25 -11.08
N VAL A 316 5.19 -7.57 -10.13
CA VAL A 316 4.29 -6.45 -10.46
C VAL A 316 5.06 -5.31 -11.13
N TYR A 317 6.22 -4.89 -10.59
CA TYR A 317 7.06 -3.87 -11.24
C TYR A 317 7.58 -4.32 -12.60
N ASP A 318 7.94 -5.60 -12.76
CA ASP A 318 8.40 -6.17 -14.04
C ASP A 318 7.32 -6.11 -15.13
N THR A 319 6.02 -6.23 -14.79
CA THR A 319 4.92 -6.03 -15.76
C THR A 319 4.84 -4.60 -16.30
N MET A 320 5.47 -3.64 -15.63
CA MET A 320 5.44 -2.22 -15.98
C MET A 320 6.75 -1.74 -16.64
N ASP A 321 7.70 -2.64 -16.89
CA ASP A 321 8.97 -2.30 -17.54
C ASP A 321 8.79 -2.01 -19.04
N LEU A 322 8.62 -0.73 -19.37
CA LEU A 322 8.56 -0.23 -20.75
C LEU A 322 9.88 -0.47 -21.51
N GLY A 323 11.01 -0.55 -20.81
CA GLY A 323 12.31 -0.87 -21.40
C GLY A 323 12.30 -2.26 -22.03
N SER A 324 11.60 -3.21 -21.42
CA SER A 324 11.44 -4.57 -21.97
C SER A 324 10.69 -4.65 -23.28
N THR A 325 9.68 -3.78 -23.43
CA THR A 325 8.92 -3.66 -24.67
C THR A 325 9.77 -2.98 -25.74
N SER A 326 10.52 -1.92 -25.39
CA SER A 326 11.47 -1.21 -26.26
C SER A 326 12.54 -2.13 -26.88
N ARG A 327 13.00 -3.16 -26.16
CA ARG A 327 14.08 -4.07 -26.61
C ARG A 327 13.80 -4.85 -27.90
N HIS A 328 12.55 -5.22 -28.12
CA HIS A 328 12.13 -6.07 -29.25
C HIS A 328 11.17 -5.34 -30.19
N SER A 329 10.91 -4.06 -29.93
CA SER A 329 9.91 -3.30 -30.64
C SER A 329 10.52 -2.38 -31.69
N SER A 330 9.68 -1.96 -32.63
CA SER A 330 10.09 -1.06 -33.70
C SER A 330 10.29 0.37 -33.16
N ALA A 331 10.99 1.22 -33.91
CA ALA A 331 11.13 2.65 -33.55
C ALA A 331 9.77 3.38 -33.40
N VAL A 332 8.71 2.86 -34.01
CA VAL A 332 7.33 3.36 -33.86
C VAL A 332 6.79 3.08 -32.46
N ASP A 333 7.10 1.91 -31.91
CA ASP A 333 6.64 1.48 -30.58
C ASP A 333 7.35 2.26 -29.46
N ILE A 334 8.62 2.63 -29.65
CA ILE A 334 9.39 3.46 -28.71
C ILE A 334 8.79 4.87 -28.61
N LYS A 335 8.53 5.52 -29.75
CA LYS A 335 7.89 6.85 -29.77
C LYS A 335 6.51 6.82 -29.14
N GLN A 336 5.79 5.71 -29.29
CA GLN A 336 4.50 5.54 -28.65
C GLN A 336 4.62 5.39 -27.13
N CYS A 337 5.67 4.73 -26.62
CA CYS A 337 5.98 4.72 -25.19
C CYS A 337 6.30 6.13 -24.66
N HIS A 338 7.07 6.93 -25.42
CA HIS A 338 7.37 8.32 -25.04
C HIS A 338 6.09 9.16 -24.93
N SER A 339 5.12 8.94 -25.84
CA SER A 339 3.84 9.67 -25.85
C SER A 339 2.92 9.40 -24.65
N LEU A 340 3.23 8.40 -23.80
CA LEU A 340 2.50 8.14 -22.55
C LEU A 340 2.82 9.15 -21.44
N PHE A 341 3.86 9.98 -21.64
CA PHE A 341 4.36 10.93 -20.66
C PHE A 341 4.26 12.36 -21.22
N ILE A 342 4.23 13.35 -20.32
CA ILE A 342 4.15 14.77 -20.71
C ILE A 342 5.38 15.22 -21.50
N SER A 343 6.54 14.65 -21.18
CA SER A 343 7.78 14.89 -21.92
C SER A 343 8.71 13.68 -21.89
N PHE A 344 9.68 13.68 -22.81
CA PHE A 344 10.73 12.68 -22.84
C PHE A 344 11.67 12.81 -21.61
N GLY A 345 12.02 14.04 -21.23
CA GLY A 345 13.08 14.37 -20.28
C GLY A 345 14.29 14.98 -20.98
N PHE A 346 15.33 15.37 -20.21
CA PHE A 346 16.51 16.12 -20.71
C PHE A 346 16.22 17.55 -21.16
N GLU A 347 15.23 18.20 -20.54
CA GLU A 347 14.89 19.60 -20.84
C GLU A 347 15.73 20.57 -20.00
N THR A 348 16.25 20.10 -18.87
CA THR A 348 17.08 20.88 -17.95
C THR A 348 18.42 20.18 -17.69
N PRO A 349 19.49 20.93 -17.35
CA PRO A 349 20.77 20.32 -16.98
C PRO A 349 20.69 19.37 -15.77
N GLU A 350 19.67 19.50 -14.93
CA GLU A 350 19.44 18.62 -13.78
C GLU A 350 19.02 17.20 -14.21
N ASP A 351 18.34 17.07 -15.37
CA ASP A 351 17.91 15.79 -15.92
C ASP A 351 19.09 14.95 -16.44
N GLU A 352 20.25 15.57 -16.67
CA GLU A 352 21.48 14.89 -17.10
C GLU A 352 22.13 14.08 -15.96
N VAL A 353 21.72 14.32 -14.71
CA VAL A 353 22.25 13.62 -13.54
C VAL A 353 21.34 12.44 -13.18
N PRO A 354 21.86 11.19 -13.19
CA PRO A 354 21.08 10.03 -12.77
C PRO A 354 20.55 10.17 -11.34
N VAL A 355 19.28 9.83 -11.18
CA VAL A 355 18.49 10.08 -9.96
C VAL A 355 18.26 8.81 -9.14
N PHE A 356 18.44 7.64 -9.76
CA PHE A 356 18.26 6.37 -9.08
C PHE A 356 19.27 6.20 -7.92
N PHE A 357 18.84 5.54 -6.85
CA PHE A 357 19.57 5.37 -5.56
C PHE A 357 19.72 6.61 -4.65
N ASP A 358 19.10 7.74 -4.96
CA ASP A 358 18.95 8.87 -4.03
C ASP A 358 17.54 8.86 -3.38
N PRO A 359 17.42 8.60 -2.05
CA PRO A 359 16.12 8.50 -1.39
C PRO A 359 15.29 9.80 -1.41
N VAL A 360 15.93 10.96 -1.40
CA VAL A 360 15.23 12.27 -1.43
C VAL A 360 14.64 12.49 -2.82
N ARG A 361 15.44 12.27 -3.86
CA ARG A 361 14.99 12.46 -5.23
C ARG A 361 13.99 11.40 -5.66
N LEU A 362 14.11 10.16 -5.19
CA LEU A 362 13.11 9.11 -5.45
C LEU A 362 11.73 9.46 -4.88
N ARG A 363 11.65 10.12 -3.72
CA ARG A 363 10.38 10.64 -3.18
C ARG A 363 9.78 11.73 -4.07
N LEU A 364 10.61 12.61 -4.64
CA LEU A 364 10.16 13.61 -5.61
C LEU A 364 9.61 12.96 -6.88
N LEU A 365 10.30 11.93 -7.40
CA LEU A 365 9.82 11.18 -8.56
C LEU A 365 8.48 10.47 -8.27
N GLN A 366 8.33 9.87 -7.09
CA GLN A 366 7.06 9.27 -6.68
C GLN A 366 5.93 10.30 -6.67
N ALA A 367 6.16 11.50 -6.13
CA ALA A 367 5.17 12.57 -6.16
C ALA A 367 4.83 13.00 -7.60
N ARG A 368 5.83 13.06 -8.50
CA ARG A 368 5.60 13.36 -9.92
C ARG A 368 4.79 12.28 -10.63
N VAL A 369 5.04 10.99 -10.35
CA VAL A 369 4.21 9.88 -10.87
C VAL A 369 2.76 10.04 -10.40
N ARG A 370 2.53 10.28 -9.10
CA ARG A 370 1.19 10.46 -8.53
C ARG A 370 0.43 11.65 -9.14
N ASN A 371 1.16 12.72 -9.45
CA ASN A 371 0.60 13.93 -10.07
C ASN A 371 0.53 13.87 -11.60
N ASP A 372 0.91 12.75 -12.23
CA ASP A 372 0.98 12.60 -13.69
C ASP A 372 1.88 13.67 -14.35
N THR A 373 2.99 14.03 -13.69
CA THR A 373 3.95 15.08 -14.13
C THR A 373 5.35 14.55 -14.41
N ILE A 374 5.54 13.24 -14.34
CA ILE A 374 6.84 12.61 -14.55
C ILE A 374 7.19 12.53 -16.04
N SER A 375 8.45 12.77 -16.39
CA SER A 375 8.96 12.53 -17.74
C SER A 375 9.29 11.04 -17.96
N TYR A 376 9.37 10.62 -19.22
CA TYR A 376 9.68 9.24 -19.58
C TYR A 376 11.03 8.76 -18.98
N VAL A 377 12.09 9.56 -19.12
CA VAL A 377 13.43 9.26 -18.57
C VAL A 377 13.40 9.16 -17.05
N GLN A 378 12.70 10.05 -16.37
CA GLN A 378 12.57 10.03 -14.91
C GLN A 378 11.80 8.78 -14.46
N PHE A 379 10.75 8.39 -15.18
CA PHE A 379 9.98 7.20 -14.91
C PHE A 379 10.82 5.92 -15.03
N ARG A 380 11.60 5.77 -16.12
CA ARG A 380 12.51 4.63 -16.32
C ARG A 380 13.48 4.47 -15.14
N GLN A 381 14.04 5.58 -14.65
CA GLN A 381 14.92 5.59 -13.48
C GLN A 381 14.19 5.23 -12.18
N TYR A 382 12.99 5.77 -11.98
CA TYR A 382 12.17 5.49 -10.81
C TYR A 382 11.79 4.01 -10.71
N LEU A 383 11.31 3.42 -11.81
CA LEU A 383 10.95 2.00 -11.89
C LEU A 383 12.16 1.11 -11.60
N PHE A 384 13.30 1.38 -12.23
CA PHE A 384 14.52 0.61 -11.97
C PHE A 384 14.95 0.71 -10.50
N ALA A 385 14.87 1.89 -9.88
CA ALA A 385 15.21 2.04 -8.47
C ALA A 385 14.31 1.19 -7.55
N LYS A 386 13.02 1.05 -7.87
CA LYS A 386 12.08 0.16 -7.15
C LYS A 386 12.46 -1.31 -7.33
N GLN A 387 12.73 -1.74 -8.56
CA GLN A 387 13.18 -3.12 -8.84
C GLN A 387 14.51 -3.43 -8.15
N ALA A 388 15.46 -2.51 -8.17
CA ALA A 388 16.77 -2.68 -7.57
C ALA A 388 16.70 -2.77 -6.04
N ASP A 389 15.87 -1.98 -5.37
CA ASP A 389 15.63 -2.13 -3.91
C ASP A 389 15.14 -3.54 -3.57
N LEU A 390 14.16 -4.04 -4.32
CA LEU A 390 13.63 -5.40 -4.15
C LEU A 390 14.68 -6.48 -4.39
N LEU A 391 15.47 -6.35 -5.47
CA LEU A 391 16.52 -7.32 -5.80
C LEU A 391 17.63 -7.34 -4.74
N VAL A 392 18.00 -6.19 -4.16
CA VAL A 392 18.94 -6.12 -3.03
C VAL A 392 18.36 -6.85 -1.81
N ARG A 393 17.07 -6.63 -1.49
CA ARG A 393 16.38 -7.30 -0.37
C ARG A 393 16.23 -8.80 -0.61
N LEU A 394 16.08 -9.23 -1.87
CA LEU A 394 16.09 -10.63 -2.32
C LEU A 394 17.49 -11.25 -2.41
N ARG A 395 18.56 -10.49 -2.12
CA ARG A 395 19.97 -10.93 -2.25
C ARG A 395 20.37 -11.33 -3.68
N ARG A 396 19.73 -10.75 -4.70
CA ARG A 396 19.96 -11.00 -6.13
C ARG A 396 20.79 -9.87 -6.76
N ALA A 397 21.97 -9.61 -6.20
CA ALA A 397 22.83 -8.50 -6.63
C ALA A 397 23.34 -8.64 -8.07
N GLU A 398 23.62 -9.87 -8.53
CA GLU A 398 24.04 -10.13 -9.91
C GLU A 398 22.95 -9.73 -10.92
N GLU A 399 21.71 -10.08 -10.64
CA GLU A 399 20.57 -9.70 -11.48
C GLU A 399 20.30 -8.20 -11.43
N MET A 400 20.36 -7.58 -10.24
CA MET A 400 20.27 -6.12 -10.12
C MET A 400 21.32 -5.42 -10.98
N SER A 401 22.56 -5.92 -10.96
CA SER A 401 23.66 -5.40 -11.76
C SER A 401 23.41 -5.57 -13.25
N ALA A 402 22.99 -6.76 -13.68
CA ALA A 402 22.66 -7.04 -15.08
C ALA A 402 21.53 -6.13 -15.60
N ARG A 403 20.44 -6.01 -14.84
CA ARG A 403 19.32 -5.12 -15.16
C ARG A 403 19.73 -3.65 -15.16
N GLY A 404 20.65 -3.23 -14.28
CA GLY A 404 21.17 -1.87 -14.24
C GLY A 404 22.01 -1.51 -15.47
N VAL A 405 22.87 -2.42 -15.91
CA VAL A 405 23.65 -2.25 -17.17
C VAL A 405 22.71 -2.19 -18.37
N GLU A 406 21.71 -3.07 -18.41
CA GLU A 406 20.71 -3.13 -19.48
C GLU A 406 19.84 -1.87 -19.55
N MET A 407 19.32 -1.41 -18.40
CA MET A 407 18.55 -0.17 -18.29
C MET A 407 19.39 1.03 -18.76
N THR A 408 20.64 1.14 -18.29
CA THR A 408 21.54 2.24 -18.66
C THR A 408 21.84 2.24 -20.15
N SER A 409 22.17 1.08 -20.72
CA SER A 409 22.49 0.92 -22.15
C SER A 409 21.30 1.23 -23.05
N SER A 410 20.12 0.71 -22.71
CA SER A 410 18.90 0.95 -23.50
C SER A 410 18.45 2.42 -23.43
N LEU A 411 18.39 3.00 -22.23
CA LEU A 411 17.98 4.40 -22.06
C LEU A 411 18.98 5.36 -22.71
N HIS A 412 20.28 5.08 -22.64
CA HIS A 412 21.30 5.85 -23.38
C HIS A 412 21.02 5.87 -24.89
N LYS A 413 20.71 4.73 -25.51
CA LYS A 413 20.39 4.66 -26.94
C LYS A 413 19.16 5.49 -27.28
N GLU A 414 18.12 5.44 -26.43
CA GLU A 414 16.91 6.24 -26.60
C GLU A 414 17.20 7.75 -26.49
N ILE A 415 18.00 8.17 -25.49
CA ILE A 415 18.41 9.57 -25.30
C ILE A 415 19.18 10.12 -26.50
N VAL A 416 20.14 9.34 -27.02
CA VAL A 416 20.93 9.73 -28.20
C VAL A 416 20.03 9.80 -29.44
N ALA A 417 19.08 8.87 -29.59
CA ALA A 417 18.14 8.84 -30.71
C ALA A 417 17.17 10.04 -30.72
N GLU A 418 16.80 10.57 -29.54
CA GLU A 418 16.02 11.81 -29.40
C GLU A 418 16.85 13.09 -29.62
N GLY A 419 18.16 12.96 -29.92
CA GLY A 419 19.02 14.08 -30.32
C GLY A 419 19.94 14.61 -29.21
N PHE A 420 19.88 14.06 -28.00
CA PHE A 420 20.68 14.49 -26.85
C PHE A 420 22.02 13.76 -26.76
N ALA A 421 22.82 13.78 -27.83
CA ALA A 421 24.02 12.95 -27.92
C ALA A 421 25.03 13.21 -26.78
N VAL A 422 25.46 14.45 -26.57
CA VAL A 422 26.48 14.76 -25.54
C VAL A 422 25.95 14.48 -24.14
N ALA A 423 24.76 14.99 -23.80
CA ALA A 423 24.12 14.78 -22.50
C ALA A 423 23.86 13.28 -22.23
N GLY A 424 23.48 12.51 -23.25
CA GLY A 424 23.30 11.07 -23.15
C GLY A 424 24.58 10.33 -22.76
N HIS A 425 25.73 10.67 -23.36
CA HIS A 425 27.01 10.07 -22.98
C HIS A 425 27.39 10.42 -21.53
N VAL A 426 27.19 11.68 -21.12
CA VAL A 426 27.47 12.14 -19.74
C VAL A 426 26.58 11.39 -18.75
N TRP A 427 25.27 11.33 -19.02
CA TRP A 427 24.31 10.61 -18.19
C TRP A 427 24.67 9.13 -18.06
N ALA A 428 25.01 8.46 -19.16
CA ALA A 428 25.38 7.04 -19.15
C ALA A 428 26.63 6.77 -18.33
N PHE A 429 27.65 7.64 -18.43
CA PHE A 429 28.85 7.53 -17.60
C PHE A 429 28.52 7.67 -16.11
N LEU A 430 27.77 8.73 -15.73
CA LEU A 430 27.35 8.95 -14.35
C LEU A 430 26.48 7.80 -13.83
N ALA A 431 25.62 7.23 -14.67
CA ALA A 431 24.73 6.13 -14.30
C ALA A 431 25.52 4.87 -13.95
N CYS A 432 26.54 4.54 -14.75
CA CYS A 432 27.46 3.44 -14.47
C CYS A 432 28.24 3.65 -13.17
N VAL A 433 28.72 4.87 -12.90
CA VAL A 433 29.43 5.18 -11.65
C VAL A 433 28.50 5.05 -10.44
N ASN A 434 27.28 5.58 -10.53
CA ASN A 434 26.29 5.48 -9.46
C ASN A 434 25.91 4.01 -9.20
N LEU A 435 25.67 3.23 -10.25
CA LEU A 435 25.39 1.80 -10.14
C LEU A 435 26.55 1.03 -9.48
N ALA A 436 27.79 1.27 -9.92
CA ALA A 436 28.96 0.64 -9.32
C ALA A 436 29.12 1.00 -7.83
N HIS A 437 28.95 2.28 -7.49
CA HIS A 437 28.98 2.73 -6.10
C HIS A 437 27.88 2.04 -5.27
N PHE A 438 26.65 2.01 -5.76
CA PHE A 438 25.53 1.35 -5.09
C PHE A 438 25.82 -0.13 -4.83
N ILE A 439 26.28 -0.88 -5.85
CA ILE A 439 26.65 -2.30 -5.72
C ILE A 439 27.73 -2.52 -4.66
N VAL A 440 28.74 -1.66 -4.57
CA VAL A 440 29.84 -1.80 -3.60
C VAL A 440 29.40 -1.47 -2.17
N THR A 441 28.40 -0.60 -2.02
CA THR A 441 27.93 -0.12 -0.70
C THR A 441 26.81 -0.96 -0.06
N LYS A 442 26.18 -1.87 -0.81
CA LYS A 442 25.07 -2.72 -0.37
C LYS A 442 25.50 -4.18 -0.25
#